data_AF-A0A423DS55-F1
#
_entry.id   AF-A0A423DS55-F1
#
_cell.length_a   1.000
_cell.length_b   1.000
_cell.length_c   1.000
_cell.angle_alpha   90.00
_cell.angle_beta   90.00
_cell.angle_gamma   90.00
#
_symmetry.space_group_name_H-M   'P 1'
#
loop_
_entity.id
_entity.type
_entity.pdbx_description
1 polymer ?
#
loop_
_entity_poly.entity_id
_entity_poly.type
_entity_poly.pdbx_seq_one_letter_code
_entity_poly.pdbx_strand_id
1 'polypeptide(L)'
;MKKPLISEHLGAMALVDEMRHQQLQLQEHLDLPRRQAEVAERIRTHYLQQGIQCDDELVEQGVHDFFARRLEFEAPDLAWYEKLLARILMARRSLAHLVLVALLASALFELAGLIGP
;
A
#
# COMPACT_ATOMS: atom_id res chain seq x y z
N MET A 1 -20.92 12.91 -44.45
CA MET A 1 -20.39 12.36 -43.18
C MET A 1 -19.91 13.52 -42.33
N LYS A 2 -20.60 13.82 -41.22
CA LYS A 2 -20.27 14.96 -40.34
C LYS A 2 -19.11 14.52 -39.43
N LYS A 3 -17.93 15.15 -39.57
CA LYS A 3 -16.79 14.86 -38.69
C LYS A 3 -17.20 15.17 -37.24
N PRO A 4 -16.97 14.28 -36.28
CA PRO A 4 -17.28 14.55 -34.89
C PRO A 4 -16.51 15.80 -34.43
N LEU A 5 -17.16 16.63 -33.62
CA LEU A 5 -16.48 17.81 -33.08
C LEU A 5 -15.37 17.33 -32.15
N ILE A 6 -14.21 17.99 -32.19
CA ILE A 6 -13.03 17.62 -31.38
C ILE A 6 -13.38 17.54 -29.89
N SER A 7 -14.31 18.39 -29.42
CA SER A 7 -14.82 18.38 -28.05
C SER A 7 -15.54 17.08 -27.67
N GLU A 8 -16.31 16.49 -28.59
CA GLU A 8 -17.02 15.23 -28.34
C GLU A 8 -16.03 14.07 -28.25
N HIS A 9 -15.01 14.06 -29.11
CA HIS A 9 -13.95 13.07 -29.06
C HIS A 9 -13.09 13.18 -27.80
N LEU A 10 -12.70 14.40 -27.43
CA LEU A 10 -11.91 14.66 -26.23
C LEU A 10 -12.67 14.28 -24.95
N GLY A 11 -13.97 14.59 -24.90
CA GLY A 11 -14.84 14.21 -23.78
C GLY A 11 -15.01 12.69 -23.66
N ALA A 12 -15.21 11.99 -24.78
CA ALA A 12 -15.27 10.53 -24.80
C ALA A 12 -13.96 9.88 -24.35
N MET A 13 -12.81 10.43 -24.77
CA MET A 13 -11.49 9.95 -24.39
C MET A 13 -11.23 10.12 -22.89
N ALA A 14 -11.58 11.27 -22.31
CA ALA A 14 -11.42 11.52 -20.87
C ALA A 14 -12.22 10.51 -20.03
N LEU A 15 -13.45 10.19 -20.46
CA LEU A 15 -14.30 9.22 -19.78
C LEU A 15 -13.72 7.80 -19.84
N VAL A 16 -13.17 7.42 -21.01
CA VAL A 16 -12.49 6.12 -21.19
C VAL A 16 -11.23 6.03 -20.34
N ASP A 17 -10.45 7.11 -20.23
CA ASP A 17 -9.25 7.14 -19.40
C ASP A 17 -9.58 7.00 -17.90
N GLU A 18 -10.65 7.64 -17.44
CA GLU A 18 -11.13 7.48 -16.05
C GLU A 18 -11.57 6.03 -15.78
N MET A 19 -12.35 5.43 -16.68
CA MET A 19 -12.74 4.02 -16.58
C MET A 19 -11.53 3.08 -16.59
N ARG A 20 -10.52 3.38 -17.41
CA ARG A 20 -9.27 2.60 -17.47
C ARG A 20 -8.51 2.68 -16.15
N HIS A 21 -8.44 3.86 -15.54
CA HIS A 21 -7.80 4.03 -14.24
C HIS A 21 -8.53 3.28 -13.13
N GLN A 22 -9.86 3.37 -13.09
CA GLN A 22 -10.67 2.63 -12.11
C GLN A 22 -10.53 1.12 -12.29
N GLN A 23 -10.55 0.62 -13.53
CA GLN A 23 -10.32 -0.80 -13.81
C GLN A 23 -8.92 -1.25 -13.41
N LEU A 24 -7.89 -0.43 -13.61
CA LEU A 24 -6.53 -0.75 -13.20
C LEU A 24 -6.43 -0.90 -11.67
N GLN A 25 -7.02 0.04 -10.93
CA GLN A 25 -7.05 0.00 -9.46
C GLN A 25 -7.86 -1.19 -8.92
N LEU A 26 -9.00 -1.50 -9.55
CA LEU A 26 -9.80 -2.67 -9.17
C LEU A 26 -9.08 -3.99 -9.47
N GLN A 27 -8.44 -4.11 -10.63
CA GLN A 27 -7.66 -5.30 -10.98
C GLN A 27 -6.43 -5.49 -10.07
N GLU A 28 -5.85 -4.39 -9.59
CA GLU A 28 -4.74 -4.43 -8.63
C GLU A 28 -5.18 -4.95 -7.26
N HIS A 29 -6.46 -4.80 -6.89
CA HIS A 29 -6.94 -5.12 -5.54
C HIS A 29 -7.89 -6.34 -5.48
N LEU A 30 -8.50 -6.77 -6.60
CA LEU A 30 -9.62 -7.74 -6.57
C LEU A 30 -9.33 -9.12 -7.21
N ASP A 31 -8.30 -9.30 -8.05
CA ASP A 31 -8.18 -10.53 -8.87
C ASP A 31 -6.75 -11.13 -8.90
N LEU A 32 -6.13 -11.28 -7.74
CA LEU A 32 -4.80 -11.89 -7.61
C LEU A 32 -4.71 -13.32 -8.23
N PRO A 33 -5.65 -14.25 -7.98
CA PRO A 33 -5.58 -15.61 -8.51
C PRO A 33 -5.74 -15.65 -10.04
N ARG A 34 -6.60 -14.80 -10.59
CA ARG A 34 -6.85 -14.72 -12.03
C ARG A 34 -5.63 -14.18 -12.78
N ARG A 35 -4.92 -13.22 -12.19
CA ARG A 35 -3.65 -12.68 -12.70
C ARG A 35 -2.53 -13.71 -12.65
N GLN A 36 -2.44 -14.49 -11.57
CA GLN A 36 -1.47 -15.57 -11.47
C GLN A 36 -1.68 -16.60 -12.60
N ALA A 37 -2.92 -17.01 -12.86
CA ALA A 37 -3.24 -17.92 -13.95
C ALA A 37 -2.90 -17.35 -15.35
N GLU A 38 -3.21 -16.07 -15.61
CA GLU A 38 -2.89 -15.40 -16.88
C GLU A 38 -1.37 -15.30 -17.10
N VAL A 39 -0.61 -15.01 -16.04
CA VAL A 39 0.85 -14.94 -16.09
C VAL A 39 1.47 -16.33 -16.29
N ALA A 40 0.95 -17.37 -15.61
CA ALA A 40 1.39 -18.74 -15.78
C ALA A 40 1.18 -19.22 -17.22
N GLU A 41 0.02 -18.97 -17.84
CA GLU A 41 -0.25 -19.29 -19.25
C GLU A 41 0.71 -18.60 -20.22
N ARG A 42 1.01 -17.31 -19.99
CA ARG A 42 1.98 -16.56 -20.80
C ARG A 42 3.38 -17.15 -20.69
N ILE A 43 3.81 -17.52 -19.49
CA ILE A 43 5.12 -18.13 -19.25
C ILE A 43 5.19 -19.50 -19.92
N ARG A 44 4.15 -20.34 -19.78
CA ARG A 44 4.04 -21.63 -20.45
C ARG A 44 4.15 -21.48 -21.96
N THR A 45 3.38 -20.57 -22.55
CA THR A 45 3.44 -20.29 -23.99
C THR A 45 4.84 -19.84 -24.43
N HIS A 46 5.53 -19.04 -23.62
CA HIS A 46 6.87 -18.55 -23.93
C HIS A 46 7.93 -19.67 -23.94
N TYR A 47 7.90 -20.57 -22.96
CA TYR A 47 8.81 -21.72 -22.93
C TYR A 47 8.50 -22.77 -24.02
N LEU A 48 7.21 -22.98 -24.33
CA LEU A 48 6.78 -23.83 -25.43
C LEU A 48 7.30 -23.34 -26.78
N GLN A 49 7.27 -22.02 -27.02
CA GLN A 49 7.83 -21.40 -28.22
C GLN A 49 9.35 -21.57 -28.33
N GLN A 50 10.04 -21.76 -27.20
CA GLN A 50 11.49 -22.00 -27.13
C GLN A 50 11.85 -23.49 -27.19
N GLY A 51 10.87 -24.39 -27.26
CA GLY A 51 11.09 -25.83 -27.30
C GLY A 51 11.55 -26.43 -25.97
N ILE A 52 11.38 -25.72 -24.86
CA ILE A 52 11.73 -26.17 -23.52
C ILE A 52 10.47 -26.74 -22.86
N GLN A 53 10.47 -28.04 -22.55
CA GLN A 53 9.42 -28.64 -21.74
C GLN A 53 9.65 -28.22 -20.29
N CYS A 54 8.83 -27.29 -19.81
CA CYS A 54 8.80 -26.87 -18.41
C CYS A 54 7.59 -27.51 -17.74
N ASP A 55 7.78 -28.01 -16.52
CA ASP A 55 6.71 -28.64 -15.74
C ASP A 55 5.67 -27.59 -15.30
N ASP A 56 4.39 -27.89 -15.46
CA ASP A 56 3.30 -26.95 -15.19
C ASP A 56 3.25 -26.58 -13.70
N GLU A 57 3.51 -27.56 -12.82
CA GLU A 57 3.57 -27.34 -11.36
C GLU A 57 4.69 -26.38 -10.97
N LEU A 58 5.84 -26.47 -11.66
CA LEU A 58 7.00 -25.60 -11.42
C LEU A 58 6.74 -24.16 -11.87
N VAL A 59 6.01 -23.97 -12.98
CA VAL A 59 5.59 -22.64 -13.43
C VAL A 59 4.57 -22.03 -12.48
N GLU A 60 3.59 -22.80 -12.03
CA GLU A 60 2.57 -22.32 -11.09
C GLU A 60 3.18 -21.91 -9.74
N GLN A 61 4.08 -22.74 -9.20
CA GLN A 61 4.79 -22.43 -7.96
C GLN A 61 5.70 -21.18 -8.09
N GLY A 62 6.42 -21.04 -9.21
CA GLY A 62 7.27 -19.88 -9.45
C GLY A 62 6.47 -18.58 -9.59
N VAL A 63 5.29 -18.63 -10.24
CA VAL A 63 4.38 -17.48 -10.33
C VAL A 63 3.80 -17.15 -8.96
N HIS A 64 3.40 -18.16 -8.18
CA HIS A 64 2.91 -17.96 -6.82
C HIS A 64 3.94 -17.24 -5.94
N ASP A 65 5.18 -17.75 -5.90
CA ASP A 65 6.27 -17.17 -5.09
C ASP A 65 6.62 -15.75 -5.52
N PHE A 66 6.59 -15.46 -6.82
CA PHE A 66 6.82 -14.11 -7.35
C PHE A 66 5.78 -13.11 -6.87
N PHE A 67 4.49 -13.50 -6.90
CA PHE A 67 3.41 -12.65 -6.40
C PHE A 67 3.43 -12.56 -4.87
N ALA A 68 3.79 -13.62 -4.15
CA ALA A 68 3.93 -13.62 -2.70
C ALA A 68 5.01 -12.62 -2.24
N ARG A 69 6.21 -12.67 -2.82
CA ARG A 69 7.30 -11.72 -2.49
C ARG A 69 6.96 -10.27 -2.82
N ARG A 70 6.18 -10.02 -3.88
CA ARG A 70 5.75 -8.65 -4.24
C ARG A 70 4.75 -8.08 -3.23
N LEU A 71 4.00 -8.94 -2.55
CA LEU A 71 3.06 -8.57 -1.50
C LEU A 71 3.70 -8.50 -0.12
N GLU A 72 4.89 -9.10 0.04
CA GLU A 72 5.66 -8.99 1.26
C GLU A 72 6.35 -7.62 1.31
N PHE A 73 5.92 -6.81 2.27
CA PHE A 73 6.70 -5.65 2.68
C PHE A 73 7.97 -6.17 3.38
N GLU A 74 9.09 -6.19 2.66
CA GLU A 74 10.41 -6.37 3.25
C GLU A 74 10.71 -5.13 4.10
N ALA A 75 10.28 -5.19 5.37
CA ALA A 75 10.63 -4.16 6.33
C ALA A 75 12.16 -4.17 6.48
N PRO A 76 12.85 -3.03 6.27
CA PRO A 76 14.27 -2.96 6.56
C PRO A 76 14.49 -3.34 8.02
N ASP A 77 15.55 -4.10 8.30
CA ASP A 77 15.84 -4.52 9.65
C ASP A 77 16.39 -3.32 10.45
N LEU A 78 15.47 -2.55 11.05
CA LEU A 78 15.84 -1.39 11.86
C LEU A 78 16.59 -1.87 13.10
N ALA A 79 17.72 -1.23 13.36
CA ALA A 79 18.45 -1.45 14.59
C ALA A 79 17.59 -1.05 15.82
N TRP A 80 17.92 -1.60 16.99
CA TRP A 80 17.12 -1.41 18.22
C TRP A 80 16.98 0.08 18.61
N TYR A 81 17.99 0.90 18.32
CA TYR A 81 17.99 2.34 18.58
C TYR A 81 17.05 3.10 17.63
N GLU A 82 16.96 2.71 16.36
CA GLU A 82 16.05 3.31 15.39
C GLU A 82 14.60 2.98 15.73
N LYS A 83 14.34 1.73 16.16
CA LYS A 83 13.04 1.28 16.67
C LYS A 83 12.61 2.09 17.90
N LEU A 84 13.54 2.42 18.80
CA LEU A 84 13.26 3.27 19.97
C LEU A 84 12.98 4.72 19.59
N LEU A 85 13.81 5.33 18.74
CA LEU A 85 13.61 6.71 18.29
C LEU A 85 12.27 6.87 17.54
N ALA A 86 11.94 5.92 16.66
CA ALA A 86 10.66 5.90 15.95
C ALA A 86 9.47 5.82 16.92
N ARG A 87 9.55 4.96 17.95
CA ARG A 87 8.53 4.87 19.00
C ARG A 87 8.36 6.17 19.78
N ILE A 88 9.46 6.80 20.19
CA ILE A 88 9.42 8.07 20.92
C ILE A 88 8.82 9.18 20.05
N LEU A 89 9.23 9.26 18.78
CA LEU A 89 8.70 10.24 17.83
C LEU A 89 7.21 10.03 17.54
N MET A 90 6.75 8.78 17.39
CA MET A 90 5.32 8.47 17.23
C MET A 90 4.52 8.83 18.49
N ALA A 91 5.09 8.57 19.68
CA ALA A 91 4.48 8.91 20.97
C ALA A 91 4.60 10.41 21.35
N ARG A 92 5.14 11.28 20.47
CA ARG A 92 5.33 12.72 20.77
C ARG A 92 4.04 13.41 21.21
N ARG A 93 2.90 13.03 20.63
CA ARG A 93 1.60 13.64 20.94
C ARG A 93 1.08 13.19 22.30
N SER A 94 1.17 11.89 22.61
CA SER A 94 0.83 11.37 23.93
C SER A 94 1.74 11.94 25.02
N LEU A 95 3.05 12.07 24.75
CA LEU A 95 4.00 12.69 25.67
C LEU A 95 3.69 14.17 25.90
N ALA A 96 3.36 14.93 24.84
CA ALA A 96 2.94 16.32 24.97
C ALA A 96 1.66 16.46 25.82
N HIS A 97 0.67 15.57 25.63
CA HIS A 97 -0.52 15.55 26.46
C HIS A 97 -0.21 15.24 27.93
N LEU A 98 0.68 14.27 28.21
CA LEU A 98 1.09 13.95 29.58
C LEU A 98 1.81 15.12 30.26
N VAL A 99 2.73 15.79 29.55
CA VAL A 99 3.42 16.98 30.06
C VAL A 99 2.44 18.10 30.35
N LEU A 100 1.48 18.34 29.46
CA LEU A 100 0.46 19.37 29.65
C LEU A 100 -0.45 19.06 30.84
N VAL A 101 -0.87 17.80 31.01
CA VAL A 101 -1.66 17.37 32.17
C VAL A 101 -0.84 17.51 33.46
N ALA A 102 0.45 17.15 33.43
CA ALA A 102 1.33 17.30 34.59
C ALA A 102 1.51 18.78 34.99
N LEU A 103 1.69 19.68 34.01
CA LEU A 103 1.76 21.12 34.25
C LEU A 103 0.46 21.70 34.80
N LEU A 104 -0.69 21.27 34.27
CA LEU A 104 -1.99 21.67 34.80
C LEU A 104 -2.21 21.16 36.23
N ALA A 105 -1.82 19.91 36.51
CA ALA A 105 -1.92 19.32 37.84
C ALA A 105 -1.00 20.03 38.84
N SER A 106 0.23 20.38 38.45
CA SER A 106 1.14 21.13 39.32
C SER A 106 0.64 22.54 39.58
N ALA A 107 0.11 23.23 38.55
CA ALA A 107 -0.47 24.57 38.71
C ALA A 107 -1.72 24.54 39.60
N LEU A 108 -2.55 23.50 39.49
CA LEU A 108 -3.72 23.31 40.35
C LEU A 108 -3.31 23.00 41.80
N PHE A 109 -2.26 22.20 41.99
CA PHE A 109 -1.71 21.91 43.32
C PHE A 109 -1.17 23.17 44.02
N GLU A 110 -0.45 24.03 43.29
CA GLU A 110 0.02 25.33 43.80
C GLU A 110 -1.15 26.26 44.15
N LEU A 111 -2.18 26.35 43.29
CA LEU A 111 -3.38 27.14 43.58
C LEU A 111 -4.18 26.60 44.77
N ALA A 112 -4.26 25.29 44.93
CA ALA A 112 -4.88 24.65 46.09
C ALA A 112 -4.06 24.88 47.38
N GLY A 113 -2.73 24.91 47.27
CA GLY A 113 -1.82 25.24 48.36
C GLY A 113 -1.91 26.69 48.82
N LEU A 114 -2.25 27.63 47.94
CA LEU A 114 -2.44 29.05 48.25
C LEU A 114 -3.79 29.36 48.94
N ILE A 115 -4.75 28.43 48.88
CA ILE A 115 -6.13 28.59 49.39
C ILE A 115 -6.43 27.71 50.62
N GLY A 116 -5.51 26.80 51.01
CA GLY A 116 -5.58 26.07 52.28
C GLY A 116 -5.17 26.96 53.48
N PRO A 117 -5.78 26.77 54.66
CA PRO A 117 -5.78 27.73 55.77
C PRO A 117 -4.41 28.10 56.34
#